data_AF-E7N186-F1
#
_entry.id   AF-E7N186-F1
#
_cell.length_a   1.000
_cell.length_b   1.000
_cell.length_c   1.000
_cell.angle_alpha   90.00
_cell.angle_beta   90.00
_cell.angle_gamma   90.00
#
_symmetry.space_group_name_H-M   'P 1'
#
loop_
_entity.id
_entity.type
_entity.pdbx_description
1 polymer ?
#
loop_
_entity_poly.entity_id
_entity_poly.type
_entity_poly.pdbx_seq_one_letter_code
_entity_poly.pdbx_strand_id
1 'polypeptide(L)'
;MVFQQRSVYTQMHLQRTAMPFGKDTFYRFMNSCRIHWRRFTTELAAAIIHATLAPLTQADRINVLILDDSIYHRARSKKVELLARLYDHAKKEFSYGFRLLLHNFYTFKCIPLPLKFSMQSARYSILCSL
;
A
#
# COMPACT_ATOMS: atom_id res chain seq x y z
N MET A 1 -16.93 4.48 -7.14
CA MET A 1 -15.51 4.35 -6.72
C MET A 1 -15.37 3.05 -5.92
N VAL A 2 -14.41 2.19 -6.28
CA VAL A 2 -14.26 0.82 -5.73
C VAL A 2 -13.61 0.78 -4.35
N PHE A 3 -12.75 1.76 -4.04
CA PHE A 3 -12.06 1.87 -2.76
C PHE A 3 -12.81 2.84 -1.86
N GLN A 4 -13.75 2.30 -1.08
CA GLN A 4 -14.42 3.06 -0.02
C GLN A 4 -13.57 2.98 1.27
N GLN A 5 -13.86 3.81 2.27
CA GLN A 5 -13.15 3.84 3.57
C GLN A 5 -13.37 2.57 4.43
N ARG A 6 -13.66 1.42 3.81
CA ARG A 6 -13.94 0.13 4.44
C ARG A 6 -13.17 -0.96 3.72
N SER A 7 -12.80 -2.00 4.46
CA SER A 7 -12.19 -3.17 3.82
C SER A 7 -13.18 -3.85 2.87
N VAL A 8 -12.67 -4.40 1.77
CA VAL A 8 -13.49 -5.13 0.79
C VAL A 8 -14.20 -6.32 1.44
N TYR A 9 -13.56 -6.99 2.41
CA TYR A 9 -14.18 -8.04 3.22
C TYR A 9 -15.40 -7.51 3.97
N THR A 10 -15.25 -6.39 4.69
CA THR A 10 -16.33 -5.75 5.43
C THR A 10 -17.47 -5.34 4.49
N GLN A 11 -17.15 -4.78 3.33
CA GLN A 11 -18.14 -4.34 2.35
C GLN A 11 -18.91 -5.52 1.74
N MET A 12 -18.23 -6.63 1.44
CA MET A 12 -18.88 -7.85 0.95
C MET A 12 -19.80 -8.49 1.98
N HIS A 13 -19.46 -8.42 3.27
CA HIS A 13 -20.28 -9.00 4.35
C HIS A 13 -21.46 -8.10 4.75
N LEU A 14 -21.27 -6.79 4.83
CA LEU A 14 -22.31 -5.87 5.31
C LEU A 14 -23.20 -5.32 4.19
N GLN A 15 -22.68 -5.18 2.98
CA GLN A 15 -23.34 -4.48 1.87
C GLN A 15 -23.06 -5.16 0.53
N ARG A 16 -23.36 -6.46 0.45
CA ARG A 16 -23.08 -7.29 -0.73
C ARG A 16 -23.71 -6.73 -2.02
N THR A 17 -24.88 -6.11 -1.93
CA THR A 17 -25.60 -5.48 -3.05
C THR A 17 -25.00 -4.14 -3.50
N ALA A 18 -24.17 -3.50 -2.68
CA ALA A 18 -23.52 -2.22 -3.02
C ALA A 18 -22.24 -2.39 -3.86
N MET A 19 -21.76 -3.63 -4.03
CA MET A 19 -20.55 -3.92 -4.82
C MET A 19 -20.95 -4.30 -6.25
N PRO A 20 -20.44 -3.59 -7.28
CA PRO A 20 -20.77 -3.89 -8.67
C PRO A 20 -20.09 -5.16 -9.20
N PHE A 21 -19.28 -5.84 -8.38
CA PHE A 21 -18.55 -7.06 -8.76
C PHE A 21 -18.47 -8.07 -7.61
N GLY A 22 -18.24 -9.34 -7.96
CA GLY A 22 -18.10 -10.44 -7.01
C GLY A 22 -16.70 -10.54 -6.39
N LYS A 23 -16.61 -11.32 -5.31
CA LYS A 23 -15.36 -11.63 -4.59
C LYS A 23 -14.25 -12.11 -5.53
N ASP A 24 -14.58 -13.03 -6.43
CA ASP A 24 -13.59 -13.63 -7.33
C ASP A 24 -12.98 -12.62 -8.29
N THR A 25 -13.76 -11.65 -8.77
CA THR A 25 -13.26 -10.55 -9.61
C THR A 25 -12.22 -9.72 -8.86
N PHE A 26 -12.47 -9.41 -7.58
CA PHE A 26 -11.52 -8.68 -6.75
C PHE A 26 -10.21 -9.44 -6.57
N TYR A 27 -10.27 -10.73 -6.22
CA TYR A 27 -9.06 -11.53 -6.04
C TYR A 27 -8.31 -11.77 -7.34
N ARG A 28 -9.01 -11.94 -8.47
CA ARG A 28 -8.37 -12.02 -9.80
C ARG A 28 -7.68 -10.72 -10.17
N PHE A 29 -8.27 -9.58 -9.83
CA PHE A 29 -7.62 -8.28 -9.97
C PHE A 29 -6.36 -8.22 -9.09
N MET A 30 -6.48 -8.45 -7.78
CA MET A 30 -5.35 -8.40 -6.82
C MET A 30 -4.20 -9.36 -7.15
N ASN A 31 -4.50 -10.52 -7.74
CA ASN A 31 -3.49 -11.53 -8.05
C ASN A 31 -2.99 -11.47 -9.50
N SER A 32 -3.40 -10.46 -10.28
CA SER A 32 -3.01 -10.36 -11.68
C SER A 32 -1.60 -9.80 -11.83
N CYS A 33 -0.67 -10.62 -12.35
CA CYS A 33 0.67 -10.17 -12.73
C CYS A 33 0.69 -9.25 -13.96
N ARG A 34 -0.44 -9.12 -14.66
CA ARG A 34 -0.55 -8.25 -15.85
C ARG A 34 -0.82 -6.79 -15.49
N ILE A 35 -1.17 -6.52 -14.23
CA ILE A 35 -1.41 -5.15 -13.78
C ILE A 35 -0.08 -4.48 -13.49
N HIS A 36 0.12 -3.30 -14.09
CA HIS A 36 1.23 -2.42 -13.74
C HIS A 36 0.91 -1.74 -12.41
N TRP A 37 1.06 -2.47 -11.31
CA TRP A 37 0.70 -2.05 -9.96
C TRP A 37 1.31 -0.70 -9.57
N ARG A 38 2.56 -0.43 -9.94
CA ARG A 38 3.20 0.88 -9.71
C ARG A 38 2.42 2.02 -10.36
N ARG A 39 2.00 1.85 -11.62
CA ARG A 39 1.21 2.88 -12.32
C ARG A 39 -0.17 2.99 -11.69
N PHE A 40 -0.82 1.85 -11.43
CA PHE A 40 -2.14 1.82 -10.84
C PHE A 40 -2.20 2.54 -9.48
N THR A 41 -1.25 2.27 -8.58
CA THR A 41 -1.24 2.91 -7.25
C THR A 41 -0.89 4.39 -7.31
N THR A 42 0.00 4.81 -8.21
CA THR A 42 0.29 6.24 -8.43
C THR A 42 -0.94 6.98 -8.96
N GLU A 43 -1.64 6.42 -9.96
CA GLU A 43 -2.87 7.01 -10.52
C GLU A 43 -3.99 7.06 -9.47
N LEU A 44 -4.15 5.98 -8.69
CA LEU A 44 -5.11 5.94 -7.59
C LEU A 44 -4.79 6.99 -6.51
N ALA A 45 -3.51 7.14 -6.15
CA ALA A 45 -3.08 8.15 -5.19
C ALA A 45 -3.36 9.56 -5.71
N ALA A 46 -3.03 9.85 -6.98
CA ALA A 46 -3.34 11.13 -7.61
C ALA A 46 -4.85 11.41 -7.59
N ALA A 47 -5.68 10.42 -7.94
CA ALA A 47 -7.13 10.55 -7.91
C ALA A 47 -7.66 10.86 -6.50
N ILE A 48 -7.14 10.20 -5.46
CA ILE A 48 -7.52 10.48 -4.06
C ILE A 48 -7.05 11.88 -3.64
N ILE A 49 -5.82 12.27 -4.00
CA ILE A 49 -5.29 13.60 -3.70
C ILE A 49 -6.20 14.66 -4.33
N HIS A 50 -6.51 14.56 -5.62
CA HIS A 50 -7.34 15.55 -6.31
C HIS A 50 -8.79 15.56 -5.83
N ALA A 51 -9.40 14.39 -5.63
CA ALA A 51 -10.81 14.30 -5.28
C ALA A 51 -11.09 14.63 -3.80
N THR A 52 -10.18 14.27 -2.91
CA THR A 52 -10.43 14.31 -1.46
C THR A 52 -9.51 15.28 -0.73
N LEU A 53 -8.22 15.31 -1.07
CA LEU A 53 -7.24 16.07 -0.26
C LEU A 53 -7.08 17.51 -0.71
N ALA A 54 -6.99 17.76 -2.02
CA ALA A 54 -6.81 19.09 -2.58
C ALA A 54 -7.90 20.10 -2.14
N PRO A 55 -9.21 19.72 -2.10
CA PRO A 55 -10.25 20.62 -1.58
C PRO A 55 -10.14 20.92 -0.08
N LEU A 56 -9.45 20.06 0.69
CA LEU A 56 -9.28 20.21 2.14
C LEU A 56 -8.00 20.97 2.51
N THR A 57 -7.17 21.33 1.52
CA THR A 57 -5.89 22.02 1.71
C THR A 57 -5.93 23.42 1.10
N GLN A 58 -5.32 24.39 1.78
CA GLN A 58 -5.16 25.75 1.30
C GLN A 58 -3.90 25.87 0.41
N ALA A 59 -3.88 26.83 -0.52
CA ALA A 59 -2.80 26.99 -1.49
C ALA A 59 -1.45 27.43 -0.88
N ASP A 60 -1.47 27.95 0.34
CA ASP A 60 -0.29 28.38 1.12
C ASP A 60 0.39 27.21 1.87
N ARG A 61 -0.15 25.99 1.77
CA ARG A 61 0.37 24.83 2.47
C ARG A 61 1.65 24.30 1.85
N ILE A 62 2.67 24.11 2.68
CA ILE A 62 3.93 23.50 2.29
C ILE A 62 3.74 21.99 2.16
N ASN A 63 4.08 21.49 0.98
CA ASN A 63 4.11 20.07 0.69
C ASN A 63 5.45 19.48 1.10
N VAL A 64 5.44 18.34 1.81
CA VAL A 64 6.67 17.64 2.19
C VAL A 64 6.68 16.22 1.66
N LEU A 65 7.84 15.81 1.14
CA LEU A 65 8.11 14.43 0.78
C LEU A 65 8.77 13.73 1.96
N ILE A 66 8.14 12.68 2.49
CA ILE A 66 8.70 11.87 3.57
C ILE A 66 9.12 10.53 2.99
N LEU A 67 10.37 10.18 3.26
CA LEU A 67 10.95 8.89 2.93
C LEU A 67 11.12 8.12 4.23
N ASP A 68 10.42 6.99 4.34
CA ASP A 68 10.48 6.14 5.52
C ASP A 68 10.59 4.67 5.11
N ASP A 69 11.32 3.89 5.89
CA ASP A 69 11.40 2.44 5.73
C ASP A 69 10.72 1.73 6.89
N SER A 70 9.76 0.87 6.56
CA SER A 70 9.02 0.06 7.52
C SER A 70 9.25 -1.42 7.26
N ILE A 71 9.14 -2.25 8.28
CA ILE A 71 9.22 -3.71 8.11
C ILE A 71 7.82 -4.25 7.83
N TYR A 72 7.65 -4.86 6.66
CA TYR A 72 6.47 -5.65 6.33
C TYR A 72 6.63 -7.06 6.88
N HIS A 73 6.11 -7.29 8.09
CA HIS A 73 6.23 -8.57 8.78
C HIS A 73 5.43 -9.68 8.07
N ARG A 74 6.08 -10.83 7.85
CA ARG A 74 5.48 -12.06 7.29
C ARG A 74 5.87 -13.30 8.10
N ALA A 75 5.87 -13.18 9.42
CA ALA A 75 6.31 -14.22 10.36
C ALA A 75 5.53 -15.56 10.28
N ARG A 76 4.29 -15.55 9.77
CA ARG A 76 3.42 -16.75 9.68
C ARG A 76 3.38 -17.39 8.29
N SER A 77 4.10 -16.85 7.31
CA SER A 77 4.02 -17.33 5.93
C SER A 77 5.05 -18.43 5.67
N LYS A 78 4.59 -19.61 5.22
CA LYS A 78 5.45 -20.81 5.02
C LYS A 78 6.02 -20.97 3.61
N LYS A 79 5.41 -20.35 2.59
CA LYS A 79 5.82 -20.42 1.18
C LYS A 79 5.84 -19.02 0.58
N VAL A 80 6.88 -18.25 0.87
CA VAL A 80 7.06 -16.91 0.33
C VAL A 80 8.47 -16.81 -0.22
N GLU A 81 8.57 -16.59 -1.52
CA GLU A 81 9.85 -16.37 -2.19
C GLU A 81 10.51 -15.11 -1.63
N LEU A 82 11.83 -15.16 -1.47
CA LEU A 82 12.65 -14.03 -1.05
C LEU A 82 12.31 -13.48 0.36
N LEU A 83 11.66 -14.27 1.22
CA LEU A 83 11.46 -13.92 2.62
C LEU A 83 12.81 -13.74 3.32
N ALA A 84 13.06 -12.55 3.88
CA ALA A 84 14.31 -12.24 4.56
C ALA A 84 14.12 -12.19 6.07
N ARG A 85 15.16 -12.60 6.80
CA ARG A 85 15.30 -12.29 8.22
C ARG A 85 15.88 -10.88 8.34
N LEU A 86 15.08 -9.95 8.85
CA LEU A 86 15.41 -8.54 9.03
C LEU A 86 15.56 -8.25 10.52
N TYR A 87 16.51 -7.40 10.88
CA TYR A 87 16.60 -6.88 12.23
C TYR A 87 15.73 -5.63 12.36
N ASP A 88 14.78 -5.66 13.30
CA ASP A 88 13.95 -4.53 13.65
C ASP A 88 14.66 -3.74 14.76
N HIS A 89 15.17 -2.56 14.41
CA HIS A 89 15.87 -1.70 15.36
C HIS A 89 14.93 -1.07 16.39
N ALA A 90 13.64 -0.92 16.09
CA ALA A 90 12.66 -0.36 17.02
C ALA A 90 12.30 -1.37 18.11
N LYS A 91 12.12 -2.64 17.73
CA LYS A 91 11.80 -3.74 18.67
C LYS A 91 13.02 -4.48 19.21
N LYS A 92 14.20 -4.20 18.65
CA LYS A 92 15.47 -4.91 18.92
C LYS A 92 15.37 -6.43 18.72
N GLU A 93 14.53 -6.87 17.79
CA GLU A 93 14.26 -8.28 17.51
C GLU A 93 14.47 -8.64 16.03
N PHE A 94 14.70 -9.92 15.75
CA PHE A 94 14.69 -10.41 14.37
C PHE A 94 13.29 -10.81 13.96
N SER A 95 12.86 -10.31 12.80
CA SER A 95 11.57 -10.63 12.20
C SER A 95 11.76 -11.15 10.78
N TYR A 96 10.93 -12.11 10.37
CA TYR A 96 10.85 -12.54 8.98
C TYR A 96 9.87 -11.66 8.21
N GLY A 97 10.32 -11.09 7.09
CA GLY A 97 9.52 -10.16 6.31
C GLY A 97 10.28 -9.52 5.16
N PHE A 98 9.81 -8.35 4.78
CA PHE A 98 10.42 -7.52 3.74
C PHE A 98 10.58 -6.10 4.26
N ARG A 99 11.60 -5.38 3.80
CA ARG A 99 11.74 -3.96 4.09
C ARG A 99 10.94 -3.16 3.08
N LEU A 100 9.84 -2.58 3.52
CA LEU A 100 8.96 -1.73 2.73
C LEU A 100 9.48 -0.30 2.78
N LEU A 101 10.06 0.16 1.68
CA LEU A 101 10.49 1.54 1.55
C LEU A 101 9.34 2.35 0.96
N LEU A 102 8.77 3.23 1.77
CA LEU A 102 7.64 4.06 1.43
C LEU A 102 8.13 5.43 1.01
N HIS A 103 7.95 5.77 -0.27
CA HIS A 103 8.02 7.16 -0.71
C HIS A 103 6.61 7.74 -0.61
N ASN A 104 6.34 8.47 0.48
CA ASN A 104 5.04 9.04 0.76
C ASN A 104 5.11 10.57 0.61
N PHE A 105 4.13 11.13 -0.10
CA PHE A 105 3.92 12.57 -0.08
C PHE A 105 2.91 12.90 1.00
N TYR A 106 3.33 13.68 1.99
CA TYR A 106 2.45 14.15 3.05
C TYR A 106 2.13 15.62 2.80
N THR A 107 0.86 15.91 2.58
CA THR A 107 0.30 17.21 2.96
C THR A 107 0.00 17.09 4.46
N PHE A 108 0.54 17.99 5.31
CA PHE A 108 0.39 17.97 6.79
C PHE A 108 -1.08 17.90 7.26
N LYS A 109 -1.71 16.73 7.17
CA LYS A 109 -2.92 16.22 7.86
C LYS A 109 -3.51 14.93 7.26
N CYS A 110 -3.04 14.40 6.13
CA CYS A 110 -3.75 13.29 5.50
C CYS A 110 -2.85 12.13 5.05
N ILE A 111 -3.32 10.94 5.43
CA ILE A 111 -3.09 9.56 4.98
C ILE A 111 -1.80 9.34 4.17
N PRO A 112 -0.85 8.49 4.63
CA PRO A 112 0.25 8.03 3.78
C PRO A 112 -0.32 7.34 2.55
N LEU A 113 -0.29 8.04 1.41
CA LEU A 113 -0.55 7.46 0.11
C LEU A 113 0.79 7.01 -0.46
N PRO A 114 1.00 5.69 -0.63
CA PRO A 114 2.24 5.19 -1.19
C PRO A 114 2.31 5.58 -2.66
N LEU A 115 2.94 6.72 -2.95
CA LEU A 115 3.22 7.16 -4.32
C LEU A 115 4.11 6.13 -5.02
N LYS A 116 5.04 5.55 -4.25
CA LYS A 116 5.90 4.45 -4.67
C LYS A 116 6.33 3.66 -3.45
N PHE A 117 6.15 2.34 -3.51
CA PHE A 117 6.71 1.43 -2.52
C PHE A 117 7.64 0.40 -3.18
N SER A 118 8.70 0.00 -2.47
CA SER A 118 9.53 -1.13 -2.86
C SER A 118 9.73 -2.07 -1.68
N MET A 119 9.80 -3.38 -1.94
CA MET A 119 10.01 -4.39 -0.91
C MET A 119 11.41 -4.99 -1.07
N GLN A 120 12.28 -4.73 -0.11
CA GLN A 120 13.65 -5.23 -0.17
C GLN A 120 13.77 -6.51 0.66
N SER A 121 14.36 -7.53 0.04
CA SER A 121 14.89 -8.72 0.70
C SER A 121 16.39 -8.55 0.89
N ALA A 122 17.00 -9.23 1.86
CA ALA A 122 18.36 -8.98 2.39
C ALA A 122 19.51 -8.74 1.39
N ARG A 123 19.38 -9.15 0.11
CA ARG A 123 20.32 -8.85 -0.98
C ARG A 123 19.65 -8.45 -2.31
N TYR A 124 18.33 -8.37 -2.34
CA TYR A 124 17.56 -8.16 -3.57
C TYR A 124 16.49 -7.08 -3.34
N SER A 125 16.55 -6.01 -4.13
CA SER A 125 15.46 -5.05 -4.20
C SER A 125 14.34 -5.65 -5.07
N ILE A 126 13.30 -6.16 -4.44
CA ILE A 126 12.09 -6.52 -5.17
C ILE A 126 11.30 -5.22 -5.31
N LEU A 127 11.20 -4.70 -6.53
CA LEU A 127 10.14 -3.76 -6.85
C LEU A 127 8.82 -4.55 -6.88
N CYS A 128 8.39 -5.05 -5.72
CA CYS A 128 7.05 -5.57 -5.52
C CYS A 128 6.14 -4.38 -5.67
N SER A 129 5.59 -4.29 -6.86
CA SER A 129 4.34 -3.61 -7.09
C SER A 129 3.30 -4.70 -6.76
N LEU A 130 2.85 -4.73 -5.50
CA LEU A 130 1.75 -5.61 -5.07
C LEU A 130 0.45 -5.17 -5.72
#